data_AF-A0A9D8RTR4-F1
#
_entry.id   AF-A0A9D8RTR4-F1
#
_cell.length_a   1.000
_cell.length_b   1.000
_cell.length_c   1.000
_cell.angle_alpha   90.00
_cell.angle_beta   90.00
_cell.angle_gamma   90.00
#
_symmetry.space_group_name_H-M   'P 1'
#
loop_
_entity.id
_entity.type
_entity.pdbx_description
1 polymer ?
#
loop_
_entity_poly.entity_id
_entity_poly.type
_entity_poly.pdbx_seq_one_letter_code
_entity_poly.pdbx_strand_id
1 'polypeptide(L)'
;MTEYILPLQKLIEEFCRLSGVGQKTATRYAFSVLDMTEEEATSFANAIISAKQNIRECEICGNLSDAPVCAICSDAKRDPSVVCVVEDAKTVMALEKVKEYHGTYHVLGGAISPMDGITPADLRIKELLSRIAEG
;
A
#
# COMPACT_ATOMS: atom_id res chain seq x y z
N MET A 1 7.53 26.26 31.44
CA MET A 1 7.85 25.03 30.71
C MET A 1 6.54 24.26 30.65
N THR A 2 5.84 24.33 29.51
CA THR A 2 4.48 23.78 29.39
C THR A 2 4.55 22.28 29.66
N GLU A 3 3.78 21.82 30.63
CA GLU A 3 3.69 20.42 31.02
C GLU A 3 3.15 19.63 29.82
N TYR A 4 4.02 18.89 29.12
CA TYR A 4 3.63 18.09 27.97
C TYR A 4 2.91 16.84 28.47
N ILE A 5 1.66 16.65 28.04
CA ILE A 5 0.92 15.40 28.23
C ILE A 5 1.63 14.34 27.40
N LEU A 6 2.53 13.58 28.04
CA LEU A 6 3.46 12.66 27.37
C LEU A 6 2.77 11.65 26.41
N PRO A 7 1.61 11.05 26.74
CA PRO A 7 0.88 10.18 25.82
C PRO A 7 0.40 10.90 24.54
N LEU A 8 -0.08 12.14 24.67
CA LEU A 8 -0.54 12.94 23.53
C LEU A 8 0.64 13.29 22.61
N GLN A 9 1.79 13.66 23.17
CA GLN A 9 2.97 13.96 22.38
C GLN A 9 3.42 12.76 21.54
N LYS A 10 3.46 11.56 22.16
CA LYS A 10 3.79 10.32 21.43
C LYS A 10 2.83 10.07 20.27
N LEU A 11 1.53 10.26 20.49
CA LEU A 11 0.53 10.08 19.43
C LEU A 11 0.73 11.06 18.27
N ILE A 12 1.04 12.33 18.56
CA ILE A 12 1.36 13.34 17.55
C ILE A 12 2.63 12.95 16.76
N GLU A 13 3.67 12.52 17.44
CA GLU A 13 4.93 12.09 16.82
C GLU A 13 4.72 10.90 15.87
N GLU A 14 3.92 9.91 16.24
CA GLU A 14 3.60 8.77 15.36
C GLU A 14 2.81 9.21 14.12
N PHE A 15 1.84 10.13 14.25
CA PHE A 15 1.14 10.67 13.09
C PHE A 15 2.05 11.50 12.17
N CYS A 16 3.01 12.24 12.71
CA CYS A 16 4.00 13.02 11.94
C CYS A 16 4.94 12.14 11.10
N ARG A 17 5.08 10.85 11.42
CA ARG A 17 5.90 9.92 10.62
C ARG A 17 5.23 9.51 9.30
N LEU A 18 3.92 9.72 9.17
CA LEU A 18 3.19 9.41 7.94
C LEU A 18 3.55 10.42 6.84
N SER A 19 3.80 9.92 5.63
CA SER A 19 4.14 10.78 4.50
C SER A 19 3.01 11.77 4.20
N GLY A 20 3.36 13.06 4.08
CA GLY A 20 2.40 14.14 3.85
C GLY A 20 1.67 14.65 5.11
N VAL A 21 2.00 14.14 6.31
CA VAL A 21 1.40 14.61 7.57
C VAL A 21 2.40 15.49 8.34
N GLY A 22 2.12 16.79 8.40
CA GLY A 22 2.90 17.73 9.24
C GLY A 22 2.32 17.92 10.64
N GLN A 23 3.07 18.61 11.52
CA GLN A 23 2.73 18.82 12.93
C GLN A 23 1.29 19.28 13.17
N LYS A 24 0.81 20.28 12.43
CA LYS A 24 -0.56 20.80 12.59
C LYS A 24 -1.63 19.74 12.31
N THR A 25 -1.42 18.93 11.27
CA THR A 25 -2.34 17.84 10.90
C THR A 25 -2.27 16.70 11.90
N ALA A 26 -1.06 16.32 12.33
CA ALA A 26 -0.86 15.30 13.36
C ALA A 26 -1.51 15.68 14.70
N THR A 27 -1.37 16.93 15.14
CA THR A 27 -2.08 17.43 16.33
C THR A 27 -3.60 17.28 16.18
N ARG A 28 -4.16 17.65 15.02
CA ARG A 28 -5.60 17.49 14.77
C ARG A 28 -6.04 16.01 14.83
N TYR A 29 -5.26 15.10 14.26
CA TYR A 29 -5.54 13.67 14.32
C TYR A 29 -5.46 13.13 15.75
N ALA A 30 -4.45 13.54 16.51
CA ALA A 30 -4.29 13.10 17.90
C ALA A 30 -5.46 13.54 18.79
N PHE A 31 -5.93 14.79 18.65
CA PHE A 31 -7.13 15.24 19.37
C PHE A 31 -8.40 14.53 18.89
N SER A 32 -8.54 14.26 17.59
CA SER A 32 -9.67 13.49 17.08
C SER A 32 -9.73 12.07 17.65
N VAL A 33 -8.59 11.45 18.00
CA VAL A 33 -8.55 10.14 18.68
C VAL A 33 -8.94 10.27 20.16
N LEU A 34 -8.63 11.40 20.82
CA LEU A 34 -9.05 11.65 22.20
C LEU A 34 -10.56 11.91 22.32
N ASP A 35 -11.19 12.41 21.26
CA ASP A 35 -12.63 12.61 21.19
C ASP A 35 -13.41 11.31 20.91
N MET A 36 -12.71 10.21 20.56
CA MET A 36 -13.32 8.90 20.34
C MET A 36 -13.64 8.18 21.65
N THR A 37 -14.62 7.29 21.59
CA THR A 37 -14.80 6.26 22.64
C THR A 37 -13.63 5.27 22.65
N GLU A 38 -13.44 4.58 23.78
CA GLU A 38 -12.40 3.54 23.90
C GLU A 38 -12.58 2.42 22.86
N GLU A 39 -13.82 2.07 22.53
CA GLU A 39 -14.15 1.07 21.51
C GLU A 39 -13.74 1.53 20.11
N GLU A 40 -14.02 2.78 19.75
CA GLU A 40 -13.63 3.36 18.45
C GLU A 40 -12.11 3.48 18.32
N ALA A 41 -11.43 3.96 19.37
CA ALA A 41 -9.97 4.06 19.38
C ALA A 41 -9.30 2.68 19.25
N THR A 42 -9.83 1.68 19.95
CA THR A 42 -9.36 0.28 19.86
C THR A 42 -9.59 -0.30 18.47
N SER A 43 -10.78 -0.08 17.90
CA SER A 43 -11.11 -0.49 16.53
C SER A 43 -10.17 0.14 15.50
N PHE A 44 -9.89 1.44 15.63
CA PHE A 44 -8.96 2.16 14.77
C PHE A 44 -7.52 1.60 14.86
N ALA A 45 -7.02 1.37 16.07
CA ALA A 45 -5.71 0.76 16.28
C ALA A 45 -5.63 -0.66 15.67
N ASN A 46 -6.68 -1.47 15.86
CA ASN A 46 -6.76 -2.82 15.29
C ASN A 46 -6.80 -2.81 13.76
N ALA A 47 -7.43 -1.81 13.14
CA ALA A 47 -7.43 -1.67 11.68
C ALA A 47 -6.01 -1.44 11.14
N ILE A 48 -5.20 -0.62 11.81
CA ILE A 48 -3.79 -0.38 11.45
C ILE A 48 -2.98 -1.69 11.55
N ILE A 49 -3.11 -2.41 12.67
CA ILE A 49 -2.37 -3.66 12.91
C ILE A 49 -2.79 -4.73 11.90
N SER A 50 -4.11 -4.92 11.72
CA SER A 50 -4.67 -5.89 10.78
C SER A 50 -4.23 -5.62 9.35
N ALA A 51 -4.26 -4.36 8.90
CA ALA A 51 -3.78 -4.00 7.57
C ALA A 51 -2.30 -4.37 7.38
N LYS A 52 -1.45 -4.12 8.38
CA LYS A 52 -0.02 -4.44 8.29
C LYS A 52 0.27 -5.94 8.31
N GLN A 53 -0.56 -6.74 8.97
CA GLN A 53 -0.39 -8.19 9.10
C GLN A 53 -0.99 -8.97 7.93
N ASN A 54 -2.14 -8.54 7.42
CA ASN A 54 -2.93 -9.31 6.47
C ASN A 54 -2.69 -8.90 5.02
N ILE A 55 -2.27 -7.66 4.77
CA ILE A 55 -1.95 -7.21 3.42
C ILE A 55 -0.55 -7.70 3.04
N ARG A 56 -0.49 -8.44 1.96
CA ARG A 56 0.71 -9.00 1.33
C ARG A 56 0.74 -8.66 -0.15
N GLU A 57 1.88 -8.93 -0.77
CA GLU A 57 2.02 -8.83 -2.23
C GLU A 57 1.61 -10.15 -2.89
N CYS A 58 0.89 -10.04 -4.00
CA CYS A 58 0.50 -11.17 -4.83
C CYS A 58 1.74 -11.89 -5.37
N GLU A 59 1.75 -13.21 -5.28
CA GLU A 59 2.86 -14.05 -5.74
C GLU A 59 3.07 -13.95 -7.26
N ILE A 60 2.00 -13.68 -8.02
CA ILE A 60 2.04 -13.61 -9.50
C ILE A 60 2.41 -12.21 -10.01
N CYS A 61 1.74 -11.17 -9.48
CA CYS A 61 1.81 -9.83 -10.07
C CYS A 61 2.36 -8.75 -9.13
N GLY A 62 2.65 -9.06 -7.87
CA GLY A 62 3.13 -8.06 -6.90
C GLY A 62 2.09 -7.05 -6.42
N ASN A 63 0.83 -7.14 -6.85
CA ASN A 63 -0.23 -6.25 -6.35
C ASN A 63 -0.58 -6.55 -4.89
N LEU A 64 -1.11 -5.56 -4.16
CA LEU A 64 -1.58 -5.77 -2.79
C LEU A 64 -2.82 -6.66 -2.75
N SER A 65 -2.81 -7.62 -1.83
CA SER A 65 -3.84 -8.64 -1.66
C SER A 65 -3.87 -9.15 -0.22
N ASP A 66 -5.01 -9.62 0.25
CA ASP A 66 -5.17 -10.36 1.51
C ASP A 66 -4.98 -11.88 1.32
N ALA A 67 -4.96 -12.36 0.07
CA ALA A 67 -4.65 -13.74 -0.31
C ALA A 67 -3.30 -13.85 -1.07
N PRO A 68 -2.69 -15.04 -1.16
CA PRO A 68 -1.46 -15.26 -1.93
C PRO A 68 -1.57 -14.84 -3.40
N VAL A 69 -2.75 -15.04 -4.00
CA VAL A 69 -3.09 -14.59 -5.36
C VAL A 69 -4.19 -13.54 -5.25
N CYS A 70 -4.00 -12.39 -5.91
CA CYS A 70 -4.99 -11.31 -5.88
C CYS A 70 -6.22 -11.64 -6.73
N ALA A 71 -7.34 -10.98 -6.40
CA ALA A 71 -8.61 -11.16 -7.10
C ALA A 71 -8.52 -10.98 -8.63
N ILE A 72 -7.62 -10.10 -9.11
CA ILE A 72 -7.39 -9.84 -10.54
C ILE A 72 -6.73 -11.04 -11.21
N CYS A 73 -5.72 -11.65 -10.58
CA CYS A 73 -5.01 -12.81 -11.15
C CYS A 73 -5.84 -14.09 -11.09
N SER A 74 -6.72 -14.22 -10.10
CA SER A 74 -7.64 -15.37 -9.98
C SER A 74 -8.89 -15.26 -10.86
N ASP A 75 -9.14 -14.10 -11.49
CA ASP A 75 -10.35 -13.89 -12.29
C ASP A 75 -10.21 -14.50 -13.68
N ALA A 76 -10.92 -15.61 -13.90
CA ALA A 76 -10.94 -16.33 -15.18
C ALA A 76 -11.59 -15.55 -16.34
N LYS A 77 -12.26 -14.41 -16.07
CA LYS A 77 -12.83 -13.55 -17.12
C LYS A 77 -11.81 -12.61 -17.74
N ARG A 78 -10.63 -12.48 -17.13
CA ARG A 78 -9.57 -11.59 -17.61
C ARG A 78 -8.67 -12.29 -18.59
N ASP A 79 -8.07 -11.50 -19.48
CA ASP A 79 -7.12 -11.99 -20.47
C ASP A 79 -5.69 -12.04 -19.87
N PRO A 80 -5.11 -13.23 -19.63
CA PRO A 80 -3.77 -13.35 -19.09
C PRO A 80 -2.67 -13.04 -20.12
N SER A 81 -2.99 -12.99 -21.42
CA SER A 81 -2.01 -12.74 -22.49
C SER A 81 -1.56 -11.27 -22.54
N VAL A 82 -2.34 -10.37 -21.95
CA VAL A 82 -2.05 -8.93 -21.88
C VAL A 82 -1.73 -8.55 -20.44
N VAL A 83 -0.52 -8.03 -20.23
CA VAL A 83 -0.02 -7.59 -18.94
C VAL A 83 0.25 -6.09 -18.96
N CYS A 84 -0.43 -5.32 -18.11
CA CYS A 84 -0.17 -3.92 -17.87
C CYS A 84 0.86 -3.77 -16.74
N VAL A 85 2.07 -3.34 -17.10
CA VAL A 85 3.14 -3.07 -16.14
C VAL A 85 2.92 -1.71 -15.50
N VAL A 86 2.95 -1.68 -14.17
CA VAL A 86 2.73 -0.47 -13.38
C VAL A 86 3.80 -0.32 -12.30
N GLU A 87 4.01 0.91 -11.85
CA GLU A 87 5.02 1.24 -10.84
C GLU A 87 4.62 0.68 -9.46
N ASP A 88 3.38 0.98 -9.01
CA ASP A 88 2.90 0.65 -7.68
C ASP A 88 1.45 0.14 -7.67
N ALA A 89 1.03 -0.43 -6.53
CA ALA A 89 -0.34 -0.93 -6.35
C ALA A 89 -1.41 0.17 -6.38
N LYS A 90 -1.05 1.42 -6.06
CA LYS A 90 -1.98 2.56 -6.13
C LYS A 90 -2.38 2.83 -7.58
N THR A 91 -1.46 2.65 -8.51
CA THR A 91 -1.71 2.76 -9.95
C THR A 91 -2.69 1.68 -10.41
N VAL A 92 -2.57 0.43 -9.93
CA VAL A 92 -3.57 -0.62 -10.19
C VAL A 92 -4.95 -0.18 -9.72
N MET A 93 -5.05 0.31 -8.48
CA MET A 93 -6.32 0.79 -7.92
C MET A 93 -6.93 1.95 -8.72
N ALA A 94 -6.10 2.81 -9.30
CA ALA A 94 -6.56 3.91 -10.14
C ALA A 94 -7.11 3.41 -11.49
N LEU A 95 -6.40 2.47 -12.14
CA LEU A 95 -6.81 1.90 -13.42
C LEU A 95 -8.09 1.06 -13.30
N GLU A 96 -8.20 0.26 -12.24
CA GLU A 96 -9.39 -0.58 -11.99
C GLU A 96 -10.67 0.25 -11.75
N LYS A 97 -10.56 1.49 -11.26
CA LYS A 97 -11.71 2.39 -11.13
C LYS A 97 -12.33 2.76 -12.47
N VAL A 98 -11.55 2.75 -13.56
CA VAL A 98 -12.02 3.06 -14.91
C VAL A 98 -12.83 1.91 -15.51
N LYS A 99 -12.56 0.66 -15.10
CA LYS A 99 -13.27 -0.57 -15.53
C LYS A 99 -13.23 -0.86 -17.04
N GLU A 100 -12.31 -0.26 -17.77
CA GLU A 100 -12.13 -0.49 -19.21
C GLU A 100 -11.02 -1.51 -19.51
N TYR A 101 -10.11 -1.74 -18.57
CA TYR A 101 -9.00 -2.68 -18.74
C TYR A 101 -9.37 -4.08 -18.25
N HIS A 102 -9.24 -5.07 -19.14
CA HIS A 102 -9.65 -6.47 -18.90
C HIS A 102 -8.47 -7.44 -18.88
N GLY A 103 -7.24 -6.93 -19.00
CA GLY A 103 -6.03 -7.73 -18.85
C GLY A 103 -5.62 -7.89 -17.38
N THR A 104 -4.40 -8.36 -17.19
CA THR A 104 -3.79 -8.51 -15.86
C THR A 104 -2.73 -7.44 -15.63
N TYR A 105 -2.28 -7.26 -14.38
CA TYR A 105 -1.24 -6.29 -14.05
C TYR A 105 0.07 -6.96 -13.68
N HIS A 106 1.14 -6.18 -13.66
CA HIS A 106 2.38 -6.50 -12.98
C HIS A 106 2.94 -5.25 -12.29
N VAL A 107 3.14 -5.34 -10.98
CA VAL A 107 3.61 -4.24 -10.14
C VAL A 107 5.12 -4.36 -9.95
N LEU A 108 5.86 -3.35 -10.37
CA LEU A 108 7.33 -3.34 -10.29
C LEU A 108 7.85 -3.08 -8.88
N GLY A 109 7.06 -2.39 -8.04
CA GLY A 109 7.47 -2.02 -6.67
C GLY A 109 8.22 -0.69 -6.61
N GLY A 110 8.13 0.13 -7.66
CA GLY A 110 8.83 1.41 -7.78
C GLY A 110 9.37 1.65 -9.18
N ALA A 111 10.08 2.77 -9.34
CA ALA A 111 10.77 3.16 -10.55
C ALA A 111 12.29 3.15 -10.35
N ILE A 112 13.04 2.97 -11.45
CA ILE A 112 14.50 3.08 -11.42
C ILE A 112 14.88 4.53 -11.09
N SER A 113 15.59 4.73 -9.98
CA SER A 113 16.02 6.05 -9.52
C SER A 113 17.48 6.00 -9.06
N PRO A 114 18.43 6.45 -9.91
CA PRO A 114 19.84 6.52 -9.53
C PRO A 114 20.10 7.46 -8.35
N MET A 115 19.29 8.51 -8.20
CA MET A 115 19.40 9.46 -7.09
C MET A 115 19.04 8.82 -5.74
N ASP A 116 18.07 7.89 -5.75
CA ASP A 116 17.64 7.14 -4.56
C ASP A 116 18.38 5.79 -4.43
N GLY A 117 19.33 5.50 -5.33
CA GLY A 117 20.08 4.25 -5.35
C GLY A 117 19.26 3.02 -5.76
N ILE A 118 18.07 3.20 -6.35
CA ILE A 118 17.19 2.11 -6.79
C ILE A 118 17.64 1.61 -8.16
N THR A 119 18.01 0.34 -8.23
CA THR A 119 18.46 -0.33 -9.45
C THR A 119 17.38 -1.28 -10.00
N PRO A 120 17.50 -1.75 -11.26
CA PRO A 120 16.58 -2.75 -11.81
C PRO A 120 16.49 -4.06 -10.99
N ALA A 121 17.52 -4.38 -10.20
CA ALA A 121 17.55 -5.57 -9.36
C ALA A 121 16.68 -5.43 -8.10
N ASP A 122 16.36 -4.19 -7.71
CA ASP A 122 15.49 -3.88 -6.56
C ASP A 122 14.01 -3.87 -6.96
N LEU A 123 13.72 -3.99 -8.26
CA LEU A 123 12.38 -4.03 -8.82
C LEU A 123 12.01 -5.45 -9.26
N ARG A 124 10.71 -5.72 -9.35
CA ARG A 124 10.13 -7.01 -9.77
C ARG A 124 10.23 -7.27 -11.29
N ILE A 125 11.36 -6.93 -11.91
CA ILE A 125 11.57 -7.07 -13.36
C ILE A 125 11.87 -8.52 -13.73
N LYS A 126 12.58 -9.27 -12.87
CA LYS A 126 12.94 -10.67 -13.16
C LYS A 126 11.69 -11.56 -13.22
N GLU A 127 10.78 -11.36 -12.28
CA GLU A 127 9.49 -12.03 -12.16
C GLU A 127 8.61 -11.72 -13.38
N LEU A 128 8.63 -10.48 -13.87
CA LEU A 128 7.94 -10.10 -15.11
C LEU A 128 8.47 -10.88 -16.30
N LEU A 129 9.80 -10.97 -16.45
CA LEU A 129 10.42 -11.70 -17.56
C LEU A 129 10.12 -13.20 -17.50
N SER A 130 10.19 -13.82 -16.32
CA SER A 130 9.79 -15.22 -16.13
C SER A 130 8.33 -15.43 -16.53
N ARG A 131 7.44 -14.53 -16.10
CA ARG A 131 6.02 -14.60 -16.41
C ARG A 131 5.71 -14.48 -17.91
N ILE A 132 6.46 -13.65 -18.63
CA ILE A 132 6.32 -13.52 -20.09
C ILE A 132 6.87 -14.76 -20.79
N ALA A 133 7.92 -15.39 -20.28
CA ALA A 133 8.53 -16.57 -20.89
C ALA A 133 7.69 -17.85 -20.72
N GLU A 134 6.85 -17.92 -19.69
CA GLU A 134 5.94 -19.05 -19.42
C GLU A 134 4.60 -18.96 -20.17
N GLY A 135 4.27 -17.80 -20.75
CA GLY A 135 3.03 -17.54 -21.50
C GLY A 135 3.20 -17.67 -23.01
#